data_AF-A0A963BEF3-F1
#
_entry.id   AF-A0A963BEF3-F1
#
_cell.length_a   1.000
_cell.length_b   1.000
_cell.length_c   1.000
_cell.angle_alpha   90.00
_cell.angle_beta   90.00
_cell.angle_gamma   90.00
#
_symmetry.space_group_name_H-M   'P 1'
#
loop_
_entity.id
_entity.type
_entity.pdbx_description
1 polymer ?
#
loop_
_entity_poly.entity_id
_entity_poly.type
_entity_poly.pdbx_seq_one_letter_code
_entity_poly.pdbx_strand_id
1 'polypeptide(L)'
;MSKPSAFEIVGTPPPWSVTLVDKFVVGALERVVDQGGELPERFRISFFPWGEHNAMGGTPEEVREVMDPRLRLVHFTGCGRPYLVVIFIGEKAENDQAVARCQLPWSEHFLGMREGGKLTLEFLGETEELETATEPEVAARTLRSLFHQDGLRHF
;
A
#
# COMPACT_ATOMS: atom_id res chain seq x y z
N MET A 1 -11.99 -0.86 20.62
CA MET A 1 -10.70 -0.22 20.29
C MET A 1 -10.97 1.21 19.82
N SER A 2 -10.12 2.20 20.15
CA SER A 2 -10.33 3.60 19.72
C SER A 2 -9.83 3.82 18.28
N LYS A 3 -10.60 4.57 17.48
CA LYS A 3 -10.24 4.94 16.09
C LYS A 3 -9.11 6.00 16.09
N PRO A 4 -8.13 5.92 15.17
CA PRO A 4 -7.12 6.95 15.03
C PRO A 4 -7.74 8.23 14.45
N SER A 5 -7.51 9.39 15.08
CA SER A 5 -8.03 10.69 14.59
C SER A 5 -6.98 11.53 13.86
N ALA A 6 -5.70 11.17 13.97
CA ALA A 6 -4.57 11.84 13.36
C ALA A 6 -3.37 10.87 13.28
N PHE A 7 -2.38 11.20 12.46
CA PHE A 7 -1.13 10.45 12.35
C PHE A 7 0.07 11.38 12.17
N GLU A 8 1.25 10.86 12.48
CA GLU A 8 2.54 11.49 12.17
C GLU A 8 3.35 10.57 11.27
N ILE A 9 4.05 11.14 10.28
CA ILE A 9 5.06 10.43 9.49
C ILE A 9 6.44 10.75 10.05
N VAL A 10 7.23 9.71 10.35
CA VAL A 10 8.64 9.81 10.71
C VAL A 10 9.47 9.32 9.51
N GLY A 11 10.47 10.11 9.11
CA GLY A 11 11.27 9.86 7.91
C GLY A 11 10.86 10.75 6.73
N THR A 12 11.49 10.55 5.58
CA THR A 12 11.23 11.31 4.35
C THR A 12 10.62 10.38 3.31
N PRO A 13 9.28 10.28 3.22
CA PRO A 13 8.63 9.51 2.17
C PRO A 13 8.91 10.13 0.78
N PRO A 14 8.69 9.38 -0.32
CA PRO A 14 8.94 9.90 -1.66
C PRO A 14 8.02 11.07 -1.99
N PRO A 15 8.40 11.96 -2.94
CA PRO A 15 7.54 13.05 -3.41
C PRO A 15 6.20 12.59 -3.98
N TRP A 16 6.14 11.35 -4.46
CA TRP A 16 4.94 10.71 -5.02
C TRP A 16 4.15 9.89 -3.98
N SER A 17 4.57 9.88 -2.71
CA SER A 17 3.99 9.07 -1.65
C SER A 17 2.50 9.34 -1.46
N VAL A 18 1.70 8.28 -1.37
CA VAL A 18 0.25 8.43 -1.11
C VAL A 18 -0.03 8.77 0.34
N THR A 19 0.87 8.41 1.28
CA THR A 19 0.74 8.83 2.68
C THR A 19 0.77 10.35 2.89
N LEU A 20 1.28 11.13 1.92
CA LEU A 20 1.25 12.59 1.95
C LEU A 20 -0.13 13.18 1.59
N VAL A 21 -1.07 12.36 1.10
CA VAL A 21 -2.44 12.79 0.82
C VAL A 21 -3.24 12.88 2.11
N ASP A 22 -3.82 14.05 2.38
CA ASP A 22 -4.59 14.31 3.60
C ASP A 22 -5.69 13.25 3.84
N LYS A 23 -5.84 12.84 5.10
CA LYS A 23 -6.82 11.86 5.62
C LYS A 23 -6.79 10.45 5.00
N PHE A 24 -5.98 10.17 3.98
CA PHE A 24 -5.94 8.87 3.32
C PHE A 24 -5.53 7.75 4.28
N VAL A 25 -4.44 7.93 5.02
CA VAL A 25 -3.93 6.95 6.00
C VAL A 25 -4.96 6.66 7.09
N VAL A 26 -5.53 7.72 7.68
CA VAL A 26 -6.54 7.60 8.75
C VAL A 26 -7.77 6.87 8.23
N GLY A 27 -8.31 7.27 7.08
CA GLY A 27 -9.48 6.62 6.48
C GLY A 27 -9.24 5.16 6.12
N ALA A 28 -8.03 4.82 5.64
CA ALA A 28 -7.66 3.43 5.36
C ALA A 28 -7.67 2.56 6.62
N LEU A 29 -7.04 3.04 7.71
CA LEU A 29 -6.94 2.30 8.96
C LEU A 29 -8.28 2.20 9.70
N GLU A 30 -9.09 3.27 9.70
CA GLU A 30 -10.45 3.22 10.24
C GLU A 30 -11.29 2.15 9.53
N ARG A 31 -11.15 2.03 8.21
CA ARG A 31 -11.87 1.03 7.43
C ARG A 31 -11.45 -0.40 7.75
N VAL A 32 -10.18 -0.66 8.09
CA VAL A 32 -9.74 -1.98 8.59
C VAL A 32 -10.48 -2.33 9.87
N VAL A 33 -10.51 -1.39 10.82
CA VAL A 33 -11.17 -1.58 12.12
C VAL A 33 -12.68 -1.78 11.94
N ASP A 34 -13.32 -0.98 11.07
CA ASP A 34 -14.76 -1.07 10.79
C ASP A 34 -15.15 -2.39 10.10
N GLN A 35 -14.21 -3.03 9.39
CA GLN A 35 -14.40 -4.37 8.81
C GLN A 35 -14.12 -5.51 9.80
N GLY A 36 -13.92 -5.19 11.08
CA GLY A 36 -13.64 -6.17 12.13
C GLY A 36 -12.17 -6.60 12.22
N GLY A 37 -11.26 -5.86 11.56
CA GLY A 37 -9.83 -6.07 11.70
C GLY A 37 -9.31 -5.55 13.05
N GLU A 38 -8.34 -6.26 13.62
CA GLU A 38 -7.65 -5.84 14.83
C GLU A 38 -6.24 -5.35 14.49
N LEU A 39 -5.95 -4.09 14.82
CA LEU A 39 -4.62 -3.51 14.66
C LEU A 39 -3.86 -3.60 15.98
N PRO A 40 -2.75 -4.36 16.05
CA PRO A 40 -1.91 -4.39 17.24
C PRO A 40 -1.24 -3.03 17.50
N GLU A 41 -0.57 -2.88 18.64
CA GLU A 41 0.20 -1.67 18.96
C GLU A 41 1.30 -1.39 17.93
N ARG A 42 1.84 -2.45 17.32
CA ARG A 42 2.91 -2.36 16.32
C ARG A 42 2.60 -3.29 15.15
N PHE A 43 2.60 -2.75 13.93
CA PHE A 43 2.29 -3.49 12.70
C PHE A 43 3.09 -2.93 11.51
N ARG A 44 3.24 -3.72 10.46
CA ARG A 44 3.79 -3.25 9.18
C ARG A 44 2.64 -2.90 8.24
N ILE A 45 2.76 -1.82 7.48
CA ILE A 45 1.74 -1.40 6.50
C ILE A 45 2.40 -1.02 5.19
N SER A 46 1.76 -1.41 4.10
CA SER A 46 2.20 -1.08 2.75
C SER A 46 1.06 -0.57 1.90
N PHE A 47 1.38 0.40 1.05
CA PHE A 47 0.45 1.02 0.13
C PHE A 47 0.95 0.79 -1.29
N PHE A 48 0.05 0.29 -2.14
CA PHE A 48 0.32 -0.05 -3.53
C PHE A 48 -0.76 0.60 -4.40
N PRO A 49 -0.44 1.33 -5.47
CA PRO A 49 -1.43 1.81 -6.42
C PRO A 49 -2.24 0.63 -6.97
N TRP A 50 -3.55 0.64 -6.74
CA TRP A 50 -4.42 -0.47 -7.15
C TRP A 50 -4.66 -0.49 -8.66
N GLY A 51 -4.62 0.69 -9.29
CA GLY A 51 -4.67 0.82 -10.75
C GLY A 51 -3.47 0.15 -11.45
N GLU A 52 -2.33 0.06 -10.77
CA GLU A 52 -1.13 -0.63 -11.26
C GLU A 52 -1.14 -2.12 -10.92
N HIS A 53 -1.80 -2.48 -9.82
CA HIS A 53 -2.09 -3.87 -9.42
C HIS A 53 -2.88 -4.70 -10.45
N ASN A 54 -3.44 -4.08 -11.49
CA ASN A 54 -4.43 -4.70 -12.38
C ASN A 54 -4.21 -4.48 -13.88
N ALA A 55 -3.13 -3.85 -14.34
CA ALA A 55 -2.98 -3.63 -15.78
C ALA A 55 -2.72 -4.94 -16.56
N MET A 56 -1.97 -5.92 -16.02
CA MET A 56 -1.69 -7.23 -16.68
C MET A 56 -1.35 -8.37 -15.69
N GLY A 57 -2.31 -8.92 -14.94
CA GLY A 57 -2.16 -10.28 -14.35
C GLY A 57 -2.42 -10.48 -12.85
N GLY A 58 -2.79 -9.45 -12.08
CA GLY A 58 -3.20 -9.57 -10.67
C GLY A 58 -2.03 -9.62 -9.67
N THR A 59 -2.32 -9.97 -8.41
CA THR A 59 -1.32 -10.06 -7.33
C THR A 59 -0.42 -11.29 -7.51
N PRO A 60 0.93 -11.15 -7.53
CA PRO A 60 1.86 -12.28 -7.58
C PRO A 60 1.57 -13.33 -6.51
N GLU A 61 1.86 -14.61 -6.78
CA GLU A 61 1.56 -15.70 -5.85
C GLU A 61 2.25 -15.53 -4.51
N GLU A 62 3.54 -15.19 -4.54
CA GLU A 62 4.39 -14.92 -3.39
C GLU A 62 3.78 -13.84 -2.50
N VAL A 63 3.16 -12.84 -3.12
CA VAL A 63 2.50 -11.76 -2.42
C VAL A 63 1.15 -12.22 -1.85
N ARG A 64 0.37 -13.00 -2.60
CA ARG A 64 -0.90 -13.57 -2.12
C ARG A 64 -0.70 -14.50 -0.93
N GLU A 65 0.41 -15.23 -0.88
CA GLU A 65 0.75 -16.16 0.20
C GLU A 65 1.05 -15.46 1.52
N VAL A 66 1.67 -14.27 1.46
CA VAL A 66 2.04 -13.49 2.66
C VAL A 66 0.98 -12.49 3.09
N MET A 67 -0.02 -12.22 2.26
CA MET A 67 -1.12 -11.30 2.56
C MET A 67 -2.26 -12.02 3.30
N ASP A 68 -2.66 -11.51 4.47
CA ASP A 68 -3.93 -11.92 5.09
C ASP A 68 -5.11 -11.23 4.38
N PRO A 69 -6.05 -11.99 3.77
CA PRO A 69 -7.23 -11.43 3.11
C PRO A 69 -8.09 -10.50 3.96
N ARG A 70 -8.06 -10.66 5.29
CA ARG A 70 -8.84 -9.86 6.26
C ARG A 70 -8.21 -8.50 6.53
N LEU A 71 -6.93 -8.35 6.23
CA LEU A 71 -6.12 -7.15 6.51
C LEU A 71 -5.69 -6.42 5.25
N ARG A 72 -6.32 -6.74 4.11
CA ARG A 72 -6.20 -5.98 2.88
C ARG A 72 -7.48 -5.19 2.60
N LEU A 73 -7.33 -3.99 2.08
CA LEU A 73 -8.45 -3.23 1.55
C LEU A 73 -8.04 -2.39 0.35
N VAL A 74 -9.02 -2.07 -0.47
CA VAL A 74 -8.89 -1.01 -1.45
C VAL A 74 -9.41 0.29 -0.83
N HIS A 75 -8.57 1.32 -0.82
CA HIS A 75 -8.91 2.67 -0.35
C HIS A 75 -8.64 3.69 -1.45
N PHE A 76 -9.38 4.79 -1.44
CA PHE A 76 -9.30 5.82 -2.49
C PHE A 76 -8.66 7.08 -1.92
N THR A 77 -7.77 7.68 -2.67
CA THR A 77 -7.29 9.04 -2.38
C THR A 77 -8.40 10.06 -2.61
N GLY A 78 -8.22 11.29 -2.10
CA GLY A 78 -9.16 12.39 -2.34
C GLY A 78 -9.38 12.73 -3.82
N CYS A 79 -8.45 12.36 -4.72
CA CYS A 79 -8.59 12.50 -6.16
C CYS A 79 -9.13 11.25 -6.88
N GLY A 80 -9.62 10.25 -6.13
CA GLY A 80 -10.30 9.07 -6.68
C GLY A 80 -9.37 7.96 -7.18
N ARG A 81 -8.05 8.03 -6.94
CA ARG A 81 -7.12 6.96 -7.31
C ARG A 81 -7.18 5.83 -6.28
N PRO A 82 -7.42 4.57 -6.69
CA PRO A 82 -7.50 3.45 -5.77
C PRO A 82 -6.10 2.95 -5.40
N TYR A 83 -5.94 2.55 -4.15
CA TYR A 83 -4.73 1.96 -3.58
C TYR A 83 -5.11 0.70 -2.80
N LEU A 84 -4.33 -0.36 -2.98
CA LEU A 84 -4.31 -1.48 -2.06
C LEU A 84 -3.53 -1.08 -0.83
N VAL A 85 -4.16 -1.24 0.32
CA VAL A 85 -3.54 -1.10 1.62
C VAL A 85 -3.48 -2.49 2.22
N VAL A 86 -2.28 -2.91 2.62
CA VAL A 86 -2.05 -4.21 3.25
C VAL A 86 -1.34 -4.02 4.57
N ILE A 87 -1.87 -4.70 5.58
CA ILE A 87 -1.33 -4.68 6.93
C ILE A 87 -0.82 -6.07 7.27
N PHE A 88 0.45 -6.13 7.67
CA PHE A 88 1.12 -7.34 8.11
C PHE A 88 1.28 -7.31 9.63
N ILE A 89 0.89 -8.40 10.28
CA ILE A 89 0.89 -8.55 11.74
C ILE A 89 1.53 -9.88 12.15
N GLY A 90 1.90 -9.99 13.42
CA GLY A 90 2.52 -11.20 13.96
C GLY A 90 4.04 -11.28 13.71
N GLU A 91 4.64 -12.42 14.08
CA GLU A 91 6.09 -12.60 14.11
C GLU A 91 6.77 -12.48 12.74
N LYS A 92 6.03 -12.74 11.66
CA LYS A 92 6.55 -12.70 10.28
C LYS A 92 6.30 -11.37 9.55
N ALA A 93 5.64 -10.40 10.19
CA ALA A 93 5.18 -9.19 9.52
C ALA A 93 6.28 -8.43 8.74
N GLU A 94 7.49 -8.39 9.29
CA GLU A 94 8.64 -7.75 8.62
C GLU A 94 9.09 -8.51 7.37
N ASN A 95 9.21 -9.84 7.47
CA ASN A 95 9.58 -10.68 6.35
C ASN A 95 8.50 -10.64 5.25
N ASP A 96 7.24 -10.72 5.64
CA ASP A 96 6.10 -10.71 4.72
C ASP A 96 5.99 -9.37 3.98
N GLN A 97 6.23 -8.26 4.68
CA GLN A 97 6.34 -6.94 4.05
C GLN A 97 7.54 -6.85 3.09
N ALA A 98 8.68 -7.45 3.44
CA ALA A 98 9.85 -7.48 2.58
C ALA A 98 9.58 -8.28 1.29
N VAL A 99 8.85 -9.41 1.38
CA VAL A 99 8.38 -10.16 0.21
C VAL A 99 7.52 -9.27 -0.68
N ALA A 100 6.52 -8.58 -0.11
CA ALA A 100 5.67 -7.67 -0.89
C ALA A 100 6.47 -6.56 -1.57
N ARG A 101 7.46 -5.98 -0.87
CA ARG A 101 8.35 -4.92 -1.39
C ARG A 101 9.17 -5.38 -2.60
N CYS A 102 9.63 -6.62 -2.62
CA CYS A 102 10.43 -7.18 -3.70
C CYS A 102 9.61 -7.57 -4.95
N GLN A 103 8.29 -7.60 -4.83
CA GLN A 103 7.41 -8.17 -5.85
C GLN A 103 6.44 -7.16 -6.47
N LEU A 104 6.24 -6.02 -5.82
CA LEU A 104 5.32 -4.99 -6.30
C LEU A 104 6.09 -3.67 -6.52
N PRO A 105 6.07 -3.12 -7.75
CA PRO A 105 6.58 -1.78 -8.01
C PRO A 105 5.64 -0.72 -7.43
N TRP A 106 6.11 0.53 -7.44
CA TRP A 106 5.39 1.71 -6.94
C TRP A 106 4.79 1.54 -5.55
N SER A 107 5.54 0.95 -4.63
CA SER A 107 5.09 0.63 -3.28
C SER A 107 5.80 1.48 -2.24
N GLU A 108 5.10 1.77 -1.15
CA GLU A 108 5.65 2.45 0.02
C GLU A 108 5.37 1.63 1.29
N HIS A 109 6.35 1.57 2.18
CA HIS A 109 6.36 0.64 3.32
C HIS A 109 6.66 1.40 4.61
N PHE A 110 5.84 1.15 5.62
CA PHE A 110 5.94 1.81 6.91
C PHE A 110 5.82 0.81 8.07
N LEU A 111 6.37 1.21 9.20
CA LEU A 111 6.08 0.65 10.50
C LEU A 111 5.05 1.53 11.20
N GLY A 112 3.88 0.97 11.50
CA GLY A 112 2.85 1.62 12.31
C GLY A 112 3.06 1.35 13.79
N MET A 113 3.00 2.41 14.60
CA MET A 113 3.07 2.36 16.06
C MET A 113 1.90 3.14 16.66
N ARG A 114 1.17 2.51 17.59
CA ARG A 114 0.05 3.11 18.31
C ARG A 114 0.43 3.23 19.78
N GLU A 115 0.66 4.45 20.24
CA GLU A 115 0.99 4.73 21.65
C GLU A 115 0.24 5.97 22.11
N GLY A 116 -0.40 5.90 23.30
CA GLY A 116 -1.07 7.06 23.89
C GLY A 116 -2.19 7.67 23.04
N GLY A 117 -2.82 6.88 22.17
CA GLY A 117 -3.87 7.36 21.24
C GLY A 117 -3.33 8.06 19.98
N LYS A 118 -2.00 8.16 19.84
CA LYS A 118 -1.33 8.68 18.64
C LYS A 118 -0.93 7.52 17.74
N LEU A 119 -1.06 7.73 16.43
CA LEU A 119 -0.51 6.86 15.40
C LEU A 119 0.73 7.50 14.80
N THR A 120 1.83 6.75 14.78
CA THR A 120 3.06 7.13 14.08
C THR A 120 3.33 6.11 12.98
N LEU A 121 3.65 6.60 11.78
CA LEU A 121 4.14 5.81 10.66
C LEU A 121 5.61 6.13 10.42
N GLU A 122 6.50 5.21 10.74
CA GLU A 122 7.92 5.33 10.41
C GLU A 122 8.17 4.77 9.00
N PHE A 123 8.70 5.60 8.11
CA PHE A 123 9.02 5.23 6.74
C PHE A 123 10.20 4.25 6.70
N LEU A 124 10.00 3.11 6.04
CA LEU A 124 10.99 2.03 5.93
C LEU A 124 11.63 1.98 4.54
N GLY A 125 10.93 2.52 3.55
CA GLY A 125 11.40 2.54 2.17
C GLY A 125 10.26 2.41 1.16
N GLU A 126 10.68 2.52 -0.09
CA GLU A 126 9.83 2.45 -1.27
C GLU A 126 10.44 1.50 -2.31
N THR A 127 9.63 1.19 -3.32
CA THR A 127 10.05 0.56 -4.58
C THR A 127 9.35 1.33 -5.69
N GLU A 128 10.09 1.95 -6.61
CA GLU A 128 9.50 2.62 -7.78
C GLU A 128 9.35 1.62 -8.94
N GLU A 129 10.44 0.94 -9.30
CA GLU A 129 10.47 -0.11 -10.31
C GLU A 129 11.19 -1.37 -9.78
N LEU A 130 10.92 -2.54 -10.38
CA LEU A 130 11.58 -3.80 -10.00
C LEU A 130 12.87 -3.99 -10.82
N GLU A 131 14.01 -4.17 -10.13
CA GLU A 131 15.35 -4.30 -10.75
C GLU A 131 15.47 -5.46 -11.75
N THR A 132 14.63 -6.50 -11.62
CA THR A 132 14.68 -7.72 -12.42
C THR A 132 13.65 -7.76 -13.54
N ALA A 133 12.76 -6.78 -13.63
CA ALA A 133 11.71 -6.76 -14.64
C ALA A 133 12.23 -6.10 -15.93
N THR A 134 12.08 -6.79 -17.05
CA THR A 134 12.37 -6.21 -18.37
C THR A 134 11.34 -5.10 -18.69
N GLU A 135 11.71 -4.10 -19.50
CA GLU A 135 10.78 -3.03 -19.93
C GLU A 135 9.41 -3.55 -20.39
N PRO A 136 9.28 -4.66 -21.14
CA PRO A 136 7.97 -5.24 -21.49
C PRO A 136 7.19 -5.76 -20.29
N GLU A 137 7.86 -6.34 -19.29
CA GLU A 137 7.24 -6.87 -18.07
C GLU A 137 6.78 -5.75 -17.13
N VAL A 138 7.56 -4.67 -17.04
CA VAL A 138 7.16 -3.44 -16.33
C VAL A 138 6.04 -2.73 -17.09
N ALA A 139 6.13 -2.59 -18.42
CA ALA A 139 5.11 -1.92 -19.23
C ALA A 139 3.76 -2.66 -19.23
N ALA A 140 3.79 -4.00 -19.20
CA ALA A 140 2.61 -4.80 -18.99
C ALA A 140 1.98 -4.50 -17.61
N ARG A 141 2.80 -4.38 -16.56
CA ARG A 141 2.33 -4.24 -15.18
C ARG A 141 2.06 -2.80 -14.73
N THR A 142 2.29 -1.79 -15.58
CA THR A 142 2.18 -0.37 -15.22
C THR A 142 1.17 0.39 -16.08
N LEU A 143 0.67 1.50 -15.53
CA LEU A 143 -0.25 2.43 -16.22
C LEU A 143 0.33 3.03 -17.52
N ARG A 144 1.65 2.93 -17.75
CA ARG A 144 2.32 3.45 -18.96
C ARG A 144 1.69 2.87 -20.24
N SER A 145 1.29 1.60 -20.24
CA SER A 145 0.60 0.97 -21.38
C SER A 145 -0.84 1.49 -21.58
N LEU A 146 -1.56 1.78 -20.50
CA LEU A 146 -2.92 2.35 -20.53
C LEU A 146 -2.97 3.79 -21.05
N PHE A 147 -1.89 4.55 -20.88
CA PHE A 147 -1.77 5.92 -21.43
C PHE A 147 -1.20 5.94 -22.86
N HIS A 148 -0.50 4.90 -23.31
CA HIS A 148 0.04 4.78 -24.67
C HIS A 148 -0.90 4.06 -25.65
N GLN A 149 -1.83 3.24 -25.17
CA GLN A 149 -2.95 2.76 -25.97
C GLN A 149 -4.10 3.78 -25.89
N ASP A 150 -4.70 4.14 -27.03
CA ASP A 150 -5.72 5.18 -27.25
C ASP A 150 -7.04 5.09 -26.42
N GLY A 151 -7.06 4.43 -25.26
CA GLY A 151 -8.25 4.04 -24.50
C GLY A 151 -8.87 5.10 -23.58
N LEU A 152 -8.22 6.25 -23.34
CA LEU A 152 -8.75 7.30 -22.45
C LEU A 152 -9.58 8.38 -23.16
N ARG A 153 -10.20 8.08 -24.30
CA ARG A 153 -11.14 9.02 -24.96
C ARG A 153 -12.56 8.99 -24.40
N HIS A 154 -12.86 8.16 -23.41
CA HIS A 154 -14.20 8.07 -22.83
C HIS A 154 -14.17 7.98 -21.29
N PHE A 155 -13.78 9.09 -20.65
CA PHE A 155 -14.31 9.50 -19.35
C PHE A 155 -14.44 11.01 -19.32
#